data_AF-A0A2S9XGV8-F1
#
_entry.id   AF-A0A2S9XGV8-F1
#
_cell.length_a   1.000
_cell.length_b   1.000
_cell.length_c   1.000
_cell.angle_alpha   90.00
_cell.angle_beta   90.00
_cell.angle_gamma   90.00
#
_symmetry.space_group_name_H-M   'P 1'
#
loop_
_entity.id
_entity.type
_entity.pdbx_description
1 polymer ?
#
loop_
_entity_poly.entity_id
_entity_poly.type
_entity_poly.pdbx_seq_one_letter_code
_entity_poly.pdbx_strand_id
1 'polypeptide(L)'
;MTELANRSAVEVARQLAAAHPDATLPCPLCPATVKAENLERHLTKVHAAELQTAASETTRWSGADKGIVVPMIGLLVAWGVGLTVAVALGVPIGDLGSAIVGGACLVAMGLSAAAVLGVFKARLELDGDRLRLRWLFGLGSRSVALPAKLESGRLVGKKLVAPGLSMVAGQAEDKDMGAYLRLSSGGSTITVGANKAAGLAKHWAQKGWSRGPKARLWSITVDRSVLVALEYQLAARGQLKPRE
;
A
#
# COMPACT_ATOMS: atom_id res chain seq x y z
N MET A 1 -13.85 0.21 -25.64
CA MET A 1 -13.31 -0.44 -24.43
C MET A 1 -12.75 0.54 -23.39
N THR A 2 -12.73 1.85 -23.66
CA THR A 2 -12.20 2.91 -22.77
C THR A 2 -13.12 3.25 -21.59
N GLU A 3 -14.40 2.87 -21.66
CA GLU A 3 -15.45 3.30 -20.71
C GLU A 3 -15.46 2.51 -19.39
N LEU A 4 -14.91 1.29 -19.37
CA LEU A 4 -14.78 0.48 -18.15
C LEU A 4 -13.65 0.97 -17.23
N ALA A 5 -12.70 1.75 -17.76
CA ALA A 5 -11.45 2.05 -17.08
C ALA A 5 -11.57 3.06 -15.93
N ASN A 6 -12.66 3.83 -15.85
CA ASN A 6 -12.75 5.00 -14.98
C ASN A 6 -13.99 5.05 -14.07
N ARG A 7 -14.73 3.93 -13.91
CA ARG A 7 -15.89 3.85 -13.01
C ARG A 7 -15.46 4.06 -11.56
N SER A 8 -16.28 4.71 -10.74
CA SER A 8 -15.95 4.83 -9.31
C SER A 8 -16.14 3.51 -8.58
N ALA A 9 -15.43 3.30 -7.47
CA ALA A 9 -15.63 2.12 -6.64
C ALA A 9 -17.09 2.00 -6.15
N VAL A 10 -17.75 3.14 -5.88
CA VAL A 10 -19.17 3.21 -5.51
C VAL A 10 -20.06 2.74 -6.65
N GLU A 11 -19.81 3.17 -7.88
CA GLU A 11 -20.58 2.77 -9.05
C GLU A 11 -20.45 1.27 -9.31
N VAL A 12 -19.22 0.72 -9.26
CA VAL A 12 -19.00 -0.72 -9.41
C VAL A 12 -19.67 -1.49 -8.29
N ALA A 13 -19.60 -1.00 -7.05
CA ALA A 13 -20.25 -1.63 -5.90
C ALA A 13 -21.77 -1.72 -6.08
N ARG A 14 -22.41 -0.63 -6.57
CA ARG A 14 -23.84 -0.60 -6.91
C ARG A 14 -24.19 -1.59 -8.03
N GLN A 15 -23.39 -1.62 -9.09
CA GLN A 15 -23.60 -2.55 -10.21
C GLN A 15 -23.51 -4.01 -9.75
N LEU A 16 -22.49 -4.36 -8.96
CA LEU A 16 -22.34 -5.70 -8.39
C LEU A 16 -23.46 -6.04 -7.41
N ALA A 17 -23.90 -5.08 -6.61
CA ALA A 17 -25.00 -5.29 -5.67
C ALA A 17 -26.33 -5.59 -6.38
N ALA A 18 -26.60 -4.90 -7.51
CA ALA A 18 -27.76 -5.17 -8.33
C ALA A 18 -27.69 -6.55 -9.02
N ALA A 19 -26.50 -6.96 -9.45
CA ALA A 19 -26.30 -8.25 -10.12
C ALA A 19 -26.31 -9.45 -9.15
N HIS A 20 -25.90 -9.25 -7.89
CA HIS A 20 -25.75 -10.31 -6.89
C HIS A 20 -26.37 -9.87 -5.54
N PRO A 21 -27.70 -9.81 -5.42
CA PRO A 21 -28.39 -9.26 -4.25
C PRO A 21 -28.12 -10.01 -2.94
N ASP A 22 -27.87 -11.32 -3.03
CA ASP A 22 -27.58 -12.19 -1.88
C ASP A 22 -26.12 -12.12 -1.41
N ALA A 23 -25.22 -11.56 -2.24
CA ALA A 23 -23.80 -11.51 -1.94
C ALA A 23 -23.49 -10.52 -0.80
N THR A 24 -22.40 -10.78 -0.09
CA THR A 24 -21.91 -9.91 0.98
C THR A 24 -20.76 -9.03 0.47
N LEU A 25 -20.99 -7.73 0.38
CA LEU A 25 -20.06 -6.77 -0.22
C LEU A 25 -19.46 -5.81 0.82
N PRO A 26 -18.17 -5.42 0.68
CA PRO A 26 -17.55 -4.41 1.53
C PRO A 26 -18.02 -3.00 1.14
N CYS A 27 -18.34 -2.13 2.09
CA CYS A 27 -18.63 -0.74 1.74
C CYS A 27 -17.36 -0.07 1.16
N PRO A 28 -17.44 0.62 0.00
CA PRO A 28 -16.29 1.29 -0.59
C PRO A 28 -15.80 2.51 0.21
N LEU A 29 -16.65 3.07 1.08
CA LEU A 29 -16.38 4.30 1.81
C LEU A 29 -16.05 4.08 3.30
N CYS A 30 -16.44 2.94 3.88
CA CYS A 30 -16.23 2.69 5.30
C CYS A 30 -15.87 1.23 5.61
N PRO A 31 -15.47 0.93 6.87
CA PRO A 31 -15.11 -0.42 7.28
C PRO A 31 -16.26 -1.45 7.31
N ALA A 32 -17.51 -1.04 7.04
CA ALA A 32 -18.66 -1.92 7.12
C ALA A 32 -18.68 -2.95 5.99
N THR A 33 -19.31 -4.07 6.28
CA THR A 33 -19.66 -5.09 5.29
C THR A 33 -21.18 -5.24 5.37
N VAL A 34 -21.84 -5.21 4.22
CA VAL A 34 -23.29 -5.26 4.13
C VAL A 34 -23.72 -6.27 3.08
N LYS A 35 -24.93 -6.81 3.21
CA LYS A 35 -25.56 -7.53 2.10
C LYS A 35 -25.76 -6.57 0.93
N ALA A 36 -25.57 -7.07 -0.29
CA ALA A 36 -25.71 -6.31 -1.52
C ALA A 36 -27.07 -5.59 -1.62
N GLU A 37 -28.18 -6.29 -1.31
CA GLU A 37 -29.53 -5.70 -1.26
C GLU A 37 -29.65 -4.46 -0.34
N ASN A 38 -28.80 -4.36 0.69
CA ASN A 38 -28.82 -3.28 1.67
C ASN A 38 -27.76 -2.20 1.41
N LEU A 39 -26.91 -2.38 0.38
CA LEU A 39 -25.79 -1.48 0.11
C LEU A 39 -26.26 -0.07 -0.23
N GLU A 40 -27.28 0.08 -1.08
CA GLU A 40 -27.77 1.41 -1.49
C GLU A 40 -28.35 2.19 -0.30
N ARG A 41 -29.13 1.50 0.55
CA ARG A 41 -29.65 2.07 1.79
C ARG A 41 -28.53 2.50 2.73
N HIS A 42 -27.47 1.70 2.83
CA HIS A 42 -26.31 2.04 3.65
C HIS A 42 -25.56 3.27 3.12
N LEU A 43 -25.28 3.31 1.81
CA LEU A 43 -24.59 4.44 1.17
C LEU A 43 -25.37 5.75 1.33
N THR A 44 -26.68 5.72 1.07
CA THR A 44 -27.53 6.92 1.19
C THR A 44 -27.70 7.38 2.63
N LYS A 45 -27.80 6.46 3.60
CA LYS A 45 -27.99 6.82 5.01
C LYS A 45 -26.70 7.25 5.71
N VAL A 46 -25.58 6.61 5.42
CA VAL A 46 -24.31 6.80 6.14
C VAL A 46 -23.34 7.72 5.39
N HIS A 47 -23.46 7.80 4.06
CA HIS A 47 -22.49 8.48 3.18
C HIS A 47 -23.13 9.48 2.21
N ALA A 48 -24.30 10.05 2.54
CA ALA A 48 -25.02 10.99 1.66
C ALA A 48 -24.14 12.16 1.17
N ALA A 49 -23.27 12.68 2.05
CA ALA A 49 -22.41 13.81 1.75
C ALA A 49 -21.24 13.41 0.83
N GLU A 50 -20.61 12.26 1.11
CA GLU A 50 -19.44 11.76 0.39
C GLU A 50 -19.79 11.20 -1.00
N LEU A 51 -21.04 10.78 -1.22
CA LEU A 51 -21.52 10.33 -2.53
C LEU A 51 -21.42 11.44 -3.59
N GLN A 52 -21.45 12.72 -3.21
CA GLN A 52 -21.35 13.84 -4.13
C GLN A 52 -19.90 14.08 -4.59
N THR A 53 -18.91 13.74 -3.77
CA THR A 53 -17.48 13.92 -4.07
C THR A 53 -16.83 12.66 -4.64
N ALA A 54 -17.34 11.47 -4.31
CA ALA A 54 -16.80 10.19 -4.75
C ALA A 54 -16.92 9.92 -6.27
N ALA A 55 -17.66 10.75 -7.01
CA ALA A 55 -17.81 10.61 -8.46
C ALA A 55 -16.54 10.98 -9.25
N SER A 56 -15.59 11.72 -8.66
CA SER A 56 -14.44 12.29 -9.39
C SER A 56 -13.08 11.63 -9.13
N GLU A 57 -12.92 10.77 -8.12
CA GLU A 57 -11.64 10.14 -7.76
C GLU A 57 -11.64 8.63 -8.01
N THR A 58 -11.35 8.18 -9.24
CA THR A 58 -11.66 6.78 -9.59
C THR A 58 -10.45 5.88 -9.86
N THR A 59 -9.25 6.42 -10.08
CA THR A 59 -8.11 5.61 -10.54
C THR A 59 -6.75 6.00 -9.95
N ARG A 60 -6.66 7.04 -9.11
CA ARG A 60 -5.42 7.47 -8.48
C ARG A 60 -5.55 7.43 -6.97
N TRP A 61 -4.68 6.65 -6.33
CA TRP A 61 -4.60 6.51 -4.89
C TRP A 61 -3.20 6.87 -4.40
N SER A 62 -3.10 7.24 -3.13
CA SER A 62 -1.82 7.50 -2.47
C SER A 62 -1.70 6.70 -1.19
N GLY A 63 -0.46 6.40 -0.81
CA GLY A 63 -0.15 5.62 0.37
C GLY A 63 1.29 5.83 0.79
N ALA A 64 1.65 5.40 1.99
CA ALA A 64 3.01 5.54 2.49
C ALA A 64 3.99 4.72 1.64
N ASP A 65 5.04 5.38 1.17
CA ASP A 65 6.16 4.77 0.47
C ASP A 65 7.08 4.12 1.50
N LYS A 66 7.05 2.78 1.57
CA LYS A 66 8.01 2.02 2.40
C LYS A 66 9.23 1.56 1.60
N GLY A 67 9.21 1.68 0.28
CA GLY A 67 10.34 1.36 -0.60
C GLY A 67 11.49 2.34 -0.45
N ILE A 68 11.23 3.58 -0.03
CA ILE A 68 12.26 4.62 0.18
C ILE A 68 13.09 4.43 1.46
N VAL A 69 12.62 3.65 2.43
CA VAL A 69 13.31 3.50 3.73
C VAL A 69 14.68 2.83 3.56
N VAL A 70 14.75 1.75 2.78
CA VAL A 70 16.00 1.00 2.54
C VAL A 70 17.09 1.84 1.86
N PRO A 71 16.84 2.52 0.73
CA PRO A 71 17.86 3.35 0.10
C PRO A 71 18.27 4.55 0.97
N MET A 72 17.36 5.14 1.75
CA MET A 72 17.71 6.22 2.69
C MET A 72 18.65 5.74 3.80
N ILE A 73 18.40 4.57 4.38
CA ILE A 73 19.32 3.96 5.36
C ILE A 73 20.66 3.64 4.70
N GLY A 74 20.65 3.09 3.49
CA GLY A 74 21.87 2.81 2.74
C GLY A 74 22.71 4.07 2.48
N LEU A 75 22.06 5.17 2.10
CA LEU A 75 22.70 6.47 1.90
C LEU A 75 23.33 7.00 3.20
N LEU A 76 22.62 6.91 4.33
CA LEU A 76 23.16 7.28 5.64
C LEU A 76 24.40 6.46 6.02
N VAL A 77 24.35 5.13 5.81
CA VAL A 77 25.48 4.24 6.11
C VAL A 77 26.68 4.59 5.21
N ALA A 78 26.45 4.74 3.90
CA ALA A 78 27.50 5.10 2.95
C ALA A 78 28.15 6.45 3.30
N TRP A 79 27.34 7.43 3.71
CA TRP A 79 27.83 8.73 4.18
C TRP A 79 28.70 8.61 5.43
N GLY A 80 28.26 7.84 6.43
CA GLY A 80 29.02 7.61 7.66
C GLY A 80 30.36 6.90 7.40
N VAL A 81 30.37 5.90 6.51
CA VAL A 81 31.60 5.22 6.09
C VAL A 81 32.54 6.17 5.36
N GLY A 82 32.02 6.95 4.41
CA GLY A 82 32.82 7.94 3.67
C GLY A 82 33.46 8.98 4.57
N LEU A 83 32.72 9.49 5.55
CA LEU A 83 33.25 10.41 6.56
C LEU A 83 34.35 9.76 7.39
N THR A 84 34.16 8.52 7.84
CA THR A 84 35.15 7.78 8.64
C THR A 84 36.45 7.58 7.87
N VAL A 85 36.36 7.22 6.58
CA VAL A 85 37.52 7.05 5.69
C VAL A 85 38.24 8.38 5.46
N ALA A 86 37.51 9.46 5.22
CA ALA A 86 38.10 10.79 5.02
C ALA A 86 38.90 11.25 6.26
N VAL A 87 38.37 11.02 7.46
CA VAL A 87 39.08 11.28 8.72
C VAL A 87 40.31 10.39 8.85
N ALA A 88 40.20 9.09 8.56
CA ALA A 88 41.33 8.16 8.65
C ALA A 88 42.47 8.48 7.68
N LEU A 89 42.16 9.06 6.51
CA LEU A 89 43.13 9.51 5.51
C LEU A 89 43.71 10.91 5.80
N GLY A 90 43.31 11.54 6.92
CA GLY A 90 43.80 12.87 7.30
C GLY A 90 43.38 13.97 6.33
N VAL A 91 42.26 13.82 5.63
CA VAL A 91 41.75 14.85 4.73
C VAL A 91 41.41 16.10 5.56
N PRO A 92 42.01 17.27 5.30
CA PRO A 92 41.74 18.47 6.07
C PRO A 92 40.32 18.96 5.78
N ILE A 93 39.47 18.92 6.80
CA ILE A 93 38.11 19.46 6.75
C ILE A 93 38.15 20.81 7.47
N GLY A 94 38.25 21.91 6.72
CA GLY A 94 38.14 23.26 7.30
C GLY A 94 36.74 23.55 7.85
N ASP A 95 36.55 24.70 8.50
CA ASP A 95 35.29 25.07 9.17
C ASP A 95 34.07 25.06 8.24
N LEU A 96 34.24 25.48 6.98
CA LEU A 96 33.18 25.39 5.97
C LEU A 96 32.87 23.93 5.60
N GLY A 97 33.90 23.07 5.52
CA GLY A 97 33.75 21.65 5.23
C GLY A 97 33.02 20.91 6.36
N SER A 98 33.32 21.24 7.62
CA SER A 98 32.67 20.62 8.78
C SER A 98 31.21 21.05 8.89
N ALA A 99 30.91 22.33 8.60
CA ALA A 99 29.54 22.84 8.52
C ALA A 99 28.73 22.15 7.41
N ILE A 100 29.31 21.96 6.22
CA ILE A 100 28.65 21.24 5.10
C ILE A 100 28.39 19.78 5.46
N VAL A 101 29.38 19.08 6.03
CA VAL A 101 29.24 17.68 6.44
C VAL A 101 28.18 17.53 7.54
N GLY A 102 28.21 18.40 8.55
CA GLY A 102 27.24 18.42 9.63
C GLY A 102 25.82 18.72 9.14
N GLY A 103 25.67 19.73 8.29
CA GLY A 103 24.40 20.09 7.67
C GLY A 103 23.82 18.96 6.81
N ALA A 104 24.64 18.34 5.97
CA ALA A 104 24.22 17.20 5.14
C ALA A 104 23.79 15.99 5.98
N CYS A 105 24.49 15.72 7.09
CA CYS A 105 24.12 14.67 8.03
C CYS A 105 22.75 14.93 8.67
N LEU A 106 22.50 16.15 9.17
CA LEU A 106 21.22 16.52 9.75
C LEU A 106 20.07 16.40 8.75
N VAL A 107 20.27 16.82 7.50
CA VAL A 107 19.28 16.66 6.43
C VAL A 107 19.02 15.18 6.16
N ALA A 108 20.06 14.35 6.05
CA ALA A 108 19.91 12.93 5.79
C ALA A 108 19.19 12.19 6.93
N MET A 109 19.47 12.56 8.19
CA MET A 109 18.77 12.05 9.36
C MET A 109 17.29 12.48 9.36
N GLY A 110 17.02 13.75 9.08
CA GLY A 110 15.65 14.28 8.98
C GLY A 110 14.83 13.58 7.89
N LEU A 111 15.39 13.40 6.70
CA LEU A 111 14.75 12.66 5.61
C LEU A 111 14.50 11.19 5.97
N SER A 112 15.45 10.55 6.66
CA SER A 112 15.30 9.16 7.07
C SER A 112 14.23 8.98 8.15
N ALA A 113 14.17 9.90 9.12
CA ALA A 113 13.08 9.95 10.10
C ALA A 113 11.72 10.14 9.40
N ALA A 114 11.64 11.07 8.44
CA ALA A 114 10.43 11.30 7.64
C ALA A 114 10.02 10.05 6.83
N ALA A 115 10.98 9.30 6.27
CA ALA A 115 10.73 8.04 5.57
C ALA A 115 10.14 6.97 6.49
N VAL A 116 10.71 6.80 7.69
CA VAL A 116 10.22 5.84 8.69
C VAL A 116 8.79 6.20 9.13
N LEU A 117 8.54 7.49 9.38
CA LEU A 117 7.22 8.03 9.72
C LEU A 117 6.20 7.96 8.56
N GLY A 118 6.63 7.61 7.35
CA GLY A 118 5.74 7.45 6.20
C GLY A 118 5.26 8.78 5.61
N VAL A 119 6.03 9.85 5.79
CA VAL A 119 5.74 11.18 5.22
C VAL A 119 5.78 11.13 3.70
N PHE A 120 6.64 10.29 3.12
CA PHE A 120 6.73 10.12 1.68
C PHE A 120 5.57 9.30 1.15
N LYS A 121 4.84 9.87 0.19
CA LYS A 121 3.70 9.23 -0.45
C LYS A 121 4.12 8.60 -1.77
N ALA A 122 3.84 7.31 -1.93
CA ALA A 122 3.78 6.65 -3.22
C ALA A 122 2.39 6.84 -3.83
N ARG A 123 2.32 6.85 -5.16
CA ARG A 123 1.06 6.93 -5.92
C ARG A 123 0.81 5.63 -6.65
N LEU A 124 -0.40 5.11 -6.50
CA LEU A 124 -0.91 3.97 -7.24
C LEU A 124 -1.93 4.50 -8.23
N GLU A 125 -1.73 4.23 -9.51
CA GLU A 125 -2.55 4.74 -10.61
C GLU A 125 -3.01 3.57 -11.47
N LEU A 126 -4.29 3.54 -11.80
CA LEU A 126 -4.87 2.57 -12.71
C LEU A 126 -5.09 3.25 -14.07
N ASP A 127 -4.19 2.96 -15.00
CA ASP A 127 -4.18 3.53 -16.34
C ASP A 127 -4.63 2.45 -17.34
N GLY A 128 -5.92 2.45 -17.65
CA GLY A 128 -6.56 1.41 -18.47
C GLY A 128 -6.39 0.01 -17.86
N ASP A 129 -5.62 -0.83 -18.55
CA ASP A 129 -5.27 -2.20 -18.14
C ASP A 129 -3.89 -2.29 -17.49
N ARG A 130 -3.35 -1.18 -16.97
CA ARG A 130 -2.07 -1.17 -16.25
C ARG A 130 -2.23 -0.55 -14.87
N LEU A 131 -1.80 -1.29 -13.86
CA LEU A 131 -1.62 -0.76 -12.52
C LEU A 131 -0.20 -0.23 -12.38
N ARG A 132 -0.04 1.08 -12.26
CA ARG A 132 1.24 1.78 -12.15
C ARG A 132 1.46 2.27 -10.72
N LEU A 133 2.57 1.87 -10.13
CA LEU A 133 3.08 2.42 -8.87
C LEU A 133 4.20 3.41 -9.18
N ARG A 134 4.12 4.62 -8.65
CA ARG A 134 5.19 5.62 -8.63
C ARG A 134 5.66 5.83 -7.20
N TRP A 135 6.95 5.68 -6.95
CA TRP A 135 7.57 5.80 -5.62
C TRP A 135 8.86 6.63 -5.70
N LEU A 136 9.52 6.88 -4.57
CA LEU A 136 10.78 7.63 -4.50
C LEU A 136 10.66 9.04 -5.10
N PHE A 137 9.67 9.80 -4.63
CA PHE A 137 9.32 11.12 -5.19
C PHE A 137 8.98 11.10 -6.70
N GLY A 138 8.57 9.94 -7.23
CA GLY A 138 8.22 9.77 -8.63
C GLY A 138 9.39 9.40 -9.54
N LEU A 139 10.61 9.22 -9.00
CA LEU A 139 11.78 8.71 -9.73
C LEU A 139 11.63 7.22 -10.04
N GLY A 140 11.04 6.45 -9.12
CA GLY A 140 10.75 5.04 -9.31
C GLY A 140 9.38 4.84 -9.94
N SER A 141 9.28 3.95 -10.93
CA SER A 141 7.98 3.45 -11.37
C SER A 141 7.99 1.97 -11.75
N ARG A 142 6.88 1.29 -11.47
CA ARG A 142 6.63 -0.13 -11.78
C ARG A 142 5.21 -0.22 -12.27
N SER A 143 5.00 -0.99 -13.33
CA SER A 143 3.67 -1.27 -13.85
C SER A 143 3.43 -2.76 -13.90
N VAL A 144 2.19 -3.17 -13.64
CA VAL A 144 1.71 -4.53 -13.83
C VAL A 144 0.54 -4.47 -14.82
N ALA A 145 0.61 -5.28 -15.87
CA ALA A 145 -0.49 -5.42 -16.81
C ALA A 145 -1.62 -6.26 -16.19
N LEU A 146 -2.86 -5.87 -16.48
CA LEU A 146 -4.07 -6.59 -16.13
C LEU A 146 -4.60 -7.33 -17.37
N PRO A 147 -5.19 -8.53 -17.24
CA PRO A 147 -5.39 -9.27 -16.00
C PRO A 147 -4.08 -9.78 -15.37
N ALA A 148 -4.03 -9.79 -14.04
CA ALA A 148 -2.87 -10.22 -13.27
C ALA A 148 -3.23 -11.41 -12.37
N LYS A 149 -2.23 -12.20 -11.99
CA LYS A 149 -2.39 -13.17 -10.93
C LYS A 149 -2.56 -12.43 -9.60
N LEU A 150 -3.68 -12.68 -8.93
CA LEU A 150 -4.01 -12.06 -7.65
C LEU A 150 -3.65 -12.99 -6.48
N GLU A 151 -2.92 -12.47 -5.52
CA GLU A 151 -2.57 -13.17 -4.28
C GLU A 151 -2.87 -12.31 -3.06
N SER A 152 -3.47 -12.89 -2.02
CA SER A 152 -3.70 -12.20 -0.75
C SER A 152 -3.10 -12.92 0.43
N GLY A 153 -2.46 -12.18 1.32
CA GLY A 153 -1.79 -12.72 2.51
C GLY A 153 -1.72 -11.71 3.64
N ARG A 154 -0.92 -12.04 4.66
CA ARG A 154 -0.71 -11.17 5.83
C ARG A 154 0.63 -10.45 5.77
N LEU A 155 0.63 -9.22 6.26
CA LEU A 155 1.83 -8.44 6.50
C LEU A 155 2.35 -8.78 7.90
N VAL A 156 3.63 -9.13 7.99
CA VAL A 156 4.28 -9.36 9.28
C VAL A 156 5.49 -8.47 9.43
N GLY A 157 5.63 -7.87 10.60
CA GLY A 157 6.78 -7.05 10.99
C GLY A 157 7.45 -7.64 12.22
N LYS A 158 8.73 -7.34 12.44
CA LYS A 158 9.40 -7.70 13.69
C LYS A 158 9.11 -6.63 14.74
N LYS A 159 8.60 -7.01 15.90
CA LYS A 159 8.59 -6.16 17.10
C LYS A 159 9.73 -6.61 18.00
N LEU A 160 10.66 -5.70 18.32
CA LEU A 160 11.64 -5.93 19.37
C LEU A 160 10.90 -5.94 20.72
N VAL A 161 11.03 -7.03 21.47
CA VAL A 161 10.50 -7.11 22.83
C VAL A 161 11.31 -6.14 23.70
N ALA A 162 10.62 -5.31 24.49
CA ALA A 162 11.26 -4.34 25.36
C ALA A 162 12.18 -5.07 26.36
N PRO A 163 13.38 -4.53 26.64
CA PRO A 163 14.28 -5.11 27.63
C PRO A 163 13.62 -4.98 29.00
N GLY A 164 13.16 -6.10 29.57
CA GLY A 164 12.46 -6.14 30.86
C GLY A 164 11.48 -7.29 31.04
N LEU A 165 11.02 -7.93 29.95
CA LEU A 165 10.03 -9.02 30.01
C LEU A 165 10.54 -10.40 29.54
N SER A 166 11.79 -10.51 29.10
CA SER A 166 12.42 -11.80 28.77
C SER A 166 13.88 -11.78 29.18
N MET A 167 14.32 -12.81 29.92
CA MET A 167 15.74 -13.03 30.25
C MET A 167 16.60 -13.35 29.00
N VAL A 168 15.97 -13.51 27.84
CA VAL A 168 16.64 -13.71 26.56
C VAL A 168 16.60 -12.40 25.78
N ALA A 169 17.70 -11.66 25.82
CA ALA A 169 17.91 -10.50 24.96
C ALA A 169 17.71 -10.90 23.48
N GLY A 170 16.78 -10.26 22.79
CA GLY A 170 16.72 -10.31 21.31
C GLY A 170 15.70 -11.27 20.68
N GLN A 171 14.71 -11.80 21.40
CA GLN A 171 13.59 -12.45 20.71
C GLN A 171 12.73 -11.40 19.98
N ALA A 172 12.80 -11.42 18.65
CA ALA A 172 11.93 -10.64 17.79
C ALA A 172 10.65 -11.45 17.51
N GLU A 173 9.51 -10.96 17.98
CA GLU A 173 8.22 -11.59 17.70
C GLU A 173 7.66 -11.09 16.37
N ASP A 174 7.09 -12.01 15.57
CA ASP A 174 6.36 -11.65 14.36
C ASP A 174 5.03 -10.98 14.78
N LYS A 175 4.95 -9.66 14.59
CA LYS A 175 3.74 -8.87 14.80
C LYS A 175 2.92 -8.84 13.51
N ASP A 176 1.61 -9.07 13.63
CA ASP A 176 0.67 -8.83 12.54
C ASP A 176 0.59 -7.32 12.25
N MET A 177 0.94 -6.95 11.02
CA MET A 177 0.99 -5.56 10.54
C MET A 177 -0.14 -5.28 9.54
N GLY A 178 -1.02 -6.25 9.28
CA GLY A 178 -2.17 -6.09 8.40
C GLY A 178 -2.23 -7.13 7.27
N ALA A 179 -2.81 -6.75 6.15
CA ALA A 179 -2.99 -7.63 5.00
C ALA A 179 -2.42 -7.00 3.73
N TYR A 180 -2.21 -7.83 2.72
CA TYR A 180 -1.80 -7.34 1.41
C TYR A 180 -2.60 -7.98 0.28
N LEU A 181 -2.61 -7.27 -0.84
CA LEU A 181 -3.00 -7.74 -2.16
C LEU A 181 -1.78 -7.62 -3.09
N ARG A 182 -1.35 -8.73 -3.67
CA ARG A 182 -0.22 -8.82 -4.59
C ARG A 182 -0.75 -9.12 -5.99
N LEU A 183 -0.37 -8.28 -6.93
CA LEU A 183 -0.68 -8.44 -8.35
C LEU A 183 0.61 -8.76 -9.09
N SER A 184 0.64 -9.88 -9.83
CA SER A 184 1.78 -10.28 -10.63
C SER A 184 1.39 -10.58 -12.08
N SER A 185 2.14 -10.04 -13.03
CA SER A 185 1.97 -10.26 -14.47
C SER A 185 3.27 -10.00 -15.20
N GLY A 186 3.64 -10.88 -16.15
CA GLY A 186 4.82 -10.70 -17.00
C GLY A 186 6.13 -10.43 -16.25
N GLY A 187 6.38 -11.12 -15.14
CA GLY A 187 7.57 -10.92 -14.29
C GLY A 187 7.54 -9.68 -13.39
N SER A 188 6.57 -8.78 -13.56
CA SER A 188 6.38 -7.62 -12.69
C SER A 188 5.43 -7.94 -11.55
N THR A 189 5.73 -7.44 -10.34
CA THR A 189 4.90 -7.66 -9.15
C THR A 189 4.75 -6.36 -8.35
N ILE A 190 3.51 -6.02 -8.00
CA ILE A 190 3.17 -4.92 -7.07
C ILE A 190 2.48 -5.53 -5.86
N THR A 191 2.95 -5.19 -4.66
CA THR A 191 2.34 -5.62 -3.39
C THR A 191 1.77 -4.40 -2.68
N VAL A 192 0.44 -4.32 -2.63
CA VAL A 192 -0.32 -3.27 -1.97
C VAL A 192 -0.68 -3.76 -0.57
N GLY A 193 -0.09 -3.15 0.44
CA GLY A 193 -0.34 -3.45 1.85
C GLY A 193 -1.39 -2.52 2.46
N ALA A 194 -2.14 -2.99 3.45
CA ALA A 194 -3.01 -2.16 4.29
C ALA A 194 -2.92 -2.58 5.76
N ASN A 195 -2.90 -1.60 6.67
CA ASN A 195 -2.80 -1.84 8.12
C ASN A 195 -4.01 -2.63 8.66
N LYS A 196 -5.17 -2.50 8.00
CA LYS A 196 -6.38 -3.25 8.30
C LYS A 196 -6.77 -4.08 7.09
N ALA A 197 -7.08 -5.35 7.30
CA ALA A 197 -7.51 -6.23 6.22
C ALA A 197 -8.83 -5.73 5.59
N ALA A 198 -8.88 -5.70 4.25
CA ALA A 198 -10.13 -5.47 3.52
C ALA A 198 -11.09 -6.66 3.62
N GLY A 199 -10.57 -7.86 3.91
CA GLY A 199 -11.38 -9.06 4.09
C GLY A 199 -11.67 -9.80 2.80
N LEU A 200 -10.75 -9.81 1.84
CA LEU A 200 -10.93 -10.37 0.48
C LEU A 200 -11.71 -11.71 0.45
N ALA A 201 -11.30 -12.69 1.26
CA ALA A 201 -11.94 -14.02 1.31
C ALA A 201 -13.38 -14.06 1.84
N LYS A 202 -13.83 -12.99 2.50
CA LYS A 202 -15.20 -12.84 2.99
C LYS A 202 -16.16 -12.37 1.91
N HIS A 203 -15.65 -11.65 0.89
CA HIS A 203 -16.48 -10.94 -0.08
C HIS A 203 -16.36 -11.50 -1.50
N TRP A 204 -15.20 -12.08 -1.81
CA TRP A 204 -14.88 -12.52 -3.17
C TRP A 204 -14.71 -14.04 -3.21
N ALA A 205 -15.24 -14.66 -4.26
CA ALA A 205 -15.06 -16.08 -4.53
C ALA A 205 -13.57 -16.42 -4.65
N GLN A 206 -13.17 -17.60 -4.18
CA GLN A 206 -11.77 -18.05 -4.27
C GLN A 206 -11.31 -18.28 -5.72
N LYS A 207 -12.26 -18.50 -6.64
CA LYS A 207 -11.97 -18.64 -8.08
C LYS A 207 -11.63 -17.26 -8.67
N GLY A 208 -10.36 -16.85 -8.55
CA GLY A 208 -9.86 -15.57 -9.05
C GLY A 208 -8.63 -15.04 -8.31
N TRP A 209 -8.32 -15.60 -7.14
CA TRP A 209 -7.15 -15.22 -6.35
C TRP A 209 -6.66 -16.41 -5.52
N SER A 210 -5.40 -16.40 -5.11
CA SER A 210 -4.83 -17.44 -4.25
C SER A 210 -4.27 -16.88 -2.94
N ARG A 211 -4.19 -17.72 -1.91
CA ARG A 211 -3.55 -17.32 -0.66
C ARG A 211 -2.03 -17.23 -0.85
N GLY A 212 -1.48 -16.06 -0.58
CA GLY A 212 -0.04 -15.81 -0.64
C GLY A 212 0.68 -16.09 0.69
N PRO A 213 2.02 -16.13 0.68
CA PRO A 213 2.83 -16.31 1.89
C PRO A 213 2.73 -15.12 2.86
N LYS A 214 3.31 -15.23 4.05
CA LYS A 214 3.52 -14.06 4.90
C LYS A 214 4.52 -13.12 4.23
N ALA A 215 4.17 -11.85 4.09
CA ALA A 215 5.05 -10.85 3.47
C ALA A 215 5.63 -9.91 4.52
N ARG A 216 6.95 -9.69 4.44
CA ARG A 216 7.70 -8.69 5.24
C ARG A 216 8.03 -7.42 4.46
N LEU A 217 7.89 -7.48 3.14
CA LEU A 217 8.16 -6.38 2.22
C LEU A 217 6.93 -6.15 1.37
N TRP A 218 6.58 -4.89 1.17
CA TRP A 218 5.48 -4.45 0.33
C TRP A 218 5.85 -3.12 -0.34
N SER A 219 5.19 -2.81 -1.44
CA SER A 219 5.56 -1.67 -2.29
C SER A 219 4.94 -0.36 -1.80
N ILE A 220 3.72 -0.42 -1.26
CA ILE A 220 2.96 0.74 -0.76
C ILE A 220 2.06 0.30 0.39
N THR A 221 1.91 1.15 1.40
CA THR A 221 0.86 0.99 2.44
C THR A 221 -0.27 1.96 2.15
N VAL A 222 -1.48 1.43 1.93
CA VAL A 222 -2.69 2.21 1.69
C VAL A 222 -3.72 2.00 2.78
N ASP A 223 -4.70 2.87 2.86
CA ASP A 223 -5.85 2.69 3.73
C ASP A 223 -6.79 1.59 3.23
N ARG A 224 -7.63 1.09 4.14
CA ARG A 224 -8.59 0.01 3.81
C ARG A 224 -9.52 0.40 2.67
N SER A 225 -10.02 1.65 2.64
CA SER A 225 -10.91 2.14 1.59
C SER A 225 -10.26 2.09 0.21
N VAL A 226 -8.98 2.46 0.12
CA VAL A 226 -8.18 2.34 -1.11
C VAL A 226 -8.04 0.89 -1.55
N LEU A 227 -7.80 -0.02 -0.61
CA LEU A 227 -7.69 -1.45 -0.93
C LEU A 227 -9.03 -2.00 -1.44
N VAL A 228 -10.15 -1.64 -0.80
CA VAL A 228 -11.51 -2.01 -1.25
C VAL A 228 -11.83 -1.39 -2.61
N ALA A 229 -11.45 -0.14 -2.85
CA ALA A 229 -11.63 0.52 -4.15
C ALA A 229 -10.86 -0.23 -5.25
N LEU A 230 -9.63 -0.66 -4.97
CA LEU A 230 -8.83 -1.50 -5.88
C LEU A 230 -9.51 -2.86 -6.13
N GLU A 231 -10.05 -3.52 -5.10
CA GLU A 231 -10.82 -4.76 -5.26
C GLU A 231 -12.02 -4.57 -6.20
N TYR A 232 -12.79 -3.48 -6.05
CA TYR A 232 -13.88 -3.16 -6.96
C TYR A 232 -13.39 -2.92 -8.39
N GLN A 233 -12.28 -2.23 -8.59
CA GLN A 233 -11.70 -2.04 -9.94
C GLN A 233 -11.27 -3.36 -10.59
N LEU A 234 -10.79 -4.33 -9.81
CA LEU A 234 -10.46 -5.67 -10.29
C LEU A 234 -11.72 -6.48 -10.60
N ALA A 235 -12.78 -6.33 -9.80
CA ALA A 235 -14.08 -6.95 -10.03
C ALA A 235 -14.76 -6.41 -11.31
N ALA A 236 -14.71 -5.09 -11.55
CA ALA A 236 -15.19 -4.48 -12.79
C ALA A 236 -14.50 -5.04 -14.06
N ARG A 237 -13.27 -5.51 -13.91
CA ARG A 237 -12.47 -6.17 -14.97
C ARG A 237 -12.64 -7.69 -15.01
N GLY A 238 -13.56 -8.24 -14.22
CA GLY A 238 -13.87 -9.67 -14.17
C GLY A 238 -12.81 -10.54 -13.47
N GLN A 239 -11.81 -9.94 -12.80
CA GLN A 239 -10.78 -10.70 -12.08
C GLN A 239 -11.25 -11.17 -10.70
N LEU A 240 -12.23 -10.48 -10.11
CA LEU A 240 -12.87 -10.87 -8.87
C LEU A 240 -14.37 -11.05 -9.10
N LYS A 241 -14.95 -12.06 -8.46
CA LYS A 241 -16.40 -12.32 -8.48
C LYS A 241 -16.93 -12.28 -7.05
N PRO A 242 -18.10 -11.68 -6.80
CA PRO A 242 -18.73 -11.74 -5.48
C PRO A 242 -18.90 -13.19 -5.01
N ARG A 243 -18.79 -13.38 -3.72
CA ARG A 243 -19.12 -14.65 -3.07
C ARG A 243 -20.63 -14.65 -2.79
N GLU A 244 -21.32 -15.55 -3.47
CA GLU A 244 -22.72 -15.92 -3.20
C GLU A 244 -22.79 -16.90 -2.01
#